data_AF-A0A1U7R7A6-F1
#
_entry.id   AF-A0A1U7R7A6-F1
#
_cell.length_a   1.000
_cell.length_b   1.000
_cell.length_c   1.000
_cell.angle_alpha   90.00
_cell.angle_beta   90.00
_cell.angle_gamma   90.00
#
_symmetry.space_group_name_H-M   'P 1'
#
loop_
_entity.id
_entity.type
_entity.pdbx_description
1 polymer ?
#
loop_
_entity_poly.entity_id
_entity_poly.type
_entity_poly.pdbx_seq_one_letter_code
_entity_poly.pdbx_strand_id
1 'polypeptide(L)'
;MGLETEKSDVQLFMADDTYSHHSGVDYADPEKYVDSSHDRDPHRLNSHLKLGFEDLIAEPETTHSFDKVWICSHALFEISKYVIYKFLTVFLAIPLAFVTGILFATLSCLHIWILMPFVKTCLMVLPSVQTIWKSVTDVVIGPLCTSVGRCFSSVSMQLSHD
;
A
#
# COMPACT_ATOMS: atom_id res chain seq x y z
N MET A 1 21.21 -59.16 -26.95
CA MET A 1 21.57 -57.77 -26.58
C MET A 1 20.27 -57.09 -26.20
N GLY A 2 19.93 -56.73 -24.99
CA GLY A 2 20.52 -56.83 -23.66
C GLY A 2 19.37 -56.34 -22.77
N LEU A 3 18.69 -57.28 -22.12
CA LEU A 3 17.62 -57.03 -21.15
C LEU A 3 18.32 -57.00 -19.80
N GLU A 4 18.65 -55.81 -19.34
CA GLU A 4 19.35 -55.62 -18.07
C GLU A 4 18.38 -55.04 -17.00
N THR A 5 17.95 -55.97 -16.13
CA THR A 5 17.88 -55.88 -14.65
C THR A 5 17.00 -54.78 -14.06
N GLU A 6 15.80 -55.04 -13.53
CA GLU A 6 15.46 -55.83 -12.33
C GLU A 6 16.30 -55.54 -11.07
N LYS A 7 15.57 -55.25 -9.98
CA LYS A 7 15.89 -55.34 -8.54
C LYS A 7 16.34 -54.09 -7.77
N SER A 8 15.34 -53.52 -7.08
CA SER A 8 15.28 -53.35 -5.62
C SER A 8 16.45 -52.66 -4.91
N ASP A 9 16.20 -51.44 -4.42
CA ASP A 9 16.59 -51.05 -3.05
C ASP A 9 15.75 -49.84 -2.59
N VAL A 10 14.51 -50.11 -2.19
CA VAL A 10 13.80 -49.22 -1.26
C VAL A 10 13.78 -49.97 0.06
N GLN A 11 14.86 -49.80 0.82
CA GLN A 11 14.95 -50.26 2.20
C GLN A 11 13.89 -49.53 3.02
N LEU A 12 12.74 -50.19 3.09
CA LEU A 12 11.73 -50.02 4.11
C LEU A 12 12.33 -50.52 5.44
N PHE A 13 12.98 -49.62 6.19
CA PHE A 13 13.31 -49.85 7.59
C PHE A 13 12.25 -49.18 8.44
N MET A 14 11.19 -49.95 8.68
CA MET A 14 10.30 -49.78 9.82
C MET A 14 10.68 -50.88 10.81
N ALA A 15 11.15 -50.47 11.99
CA ALA A 15 11.28 -51.29 13.19
C ALA A 15 11.62 -50.35 14.35
N ASP A 16 11.10 -50.47 15.57
CA ASP A 16 9.84 -50.98 16.09
C ASP A 16 9.82 -50.51 17.56
N ASP A 17 8.64 -50.43 18.15
CA ASP A 17 8.41 -50.46 19.61
C ASP A 17 8.79 -49.24 20.48
N THR A 18 7.79 -48.44 20.89
CA THR A 18 7.18 -48.60 22.23
C THR A 18 5.97 -47.67 22.40
N TYR A 19 4.81 -48.32 22.50
CA TYR A 19 3.57 -47.92 23.16
C TYR A 19 3.63 -46.71 24.11
N SER A 20 2.71 -45.76 23.92
CA SER A 20 1.73 -45.41 24.97
C SER A 20 0.56 -44.64 24.38
N HIS A 21 -0.52 -45.39 24.17
CA HIS A 21 -1.87 -44.87 24.02
C HIS A 21 -2.28 -44.22 25.35
N HIS A 22 -2.20 -42.89 25.45
CA HIS A 22 -3.04 -42.16 26.41
C HIS A 22 -3.90 -41.17 25.65
N SER A 23 -5.15 -41.58 25.47
CA SER A 23 -6.26 -40.80 24.95
C SER A 23 -6.36 -39.46 25.69
N GLY A 24 -6.29 -38.38 24.92
CA GLY A 24 -6.53 -37.01 25.39
C GLY A 24 -6.84 -36.16 24.18
N VAL A 25 -8.10 -36.19 23.76
CA VAL A 25 -8.81 -35.29 22.82
C VAL A 25 -7.90 -34.26 22.13
N ASP A 26 -7.47 -34.61 20.92
CA ASP A 26 -6.70 -33.75 20.03
C ASP A 26 -7.66 -32.69 19.45
N TYR A 27 -7.52 -31.45 19.92
CA TYR A 27 -8.18 -30.31 19.29
C TYR A 27 -7.51 -30.12 17.93
N ALA A 28 -8.27 -30.36 16.87
CA ALA A 28 -7.83 -30.14 15.50
C ALA A 28 -7.27 -28.73 15.35
N ASP A 29 -5.95 -28.67 15.30
CA ASP A 29 -5.15 -27.49 15.05
C ASP A 29 -5.42 -26.94 13.64
N PRO A 30 -5.93 -25.70 13.49
CA PRO A 30 -6.13 -25.09 12.20
C PRO A 30 -4.87 -24.36 11.67
N GLU A 31 -3.65 -24.64 12.15
CA GLU A 31 -2.43 -23.99 11.66
C GLU A 31 -1.93 -24.51 10.30
N LYS A 32 -2.73 -25.29 9.56
CA LYS A 32 -2.34 -25.76 8.22
C LYS A 32 -2.82 -24.89 7.05
N TYR A 33 -3.26 -23.66 7.30
CA TYR A 33 -3.61 -22.74 6.21
C TYR A 33 -3.37 -21.27 6.57
N VAL A 34 -2.11 -20.86 6.70
CA VAL A 34 -1.45 -19.69 6.06
C VAL A 34 0.02 -19.70 6.52
N ASP A 35 0.82 -20.62 5.98
CA ASP A 35 2.28 -20.44 5.98
C ASP A 35 2.74 -20.06 4.58
N SER A 36 2.54 -18.79 4.27
CA SER A 36 3.39 -18.02 3.35
C SER A 36 3.60 -16.64 3.94
N SER A 37 3.76 -16.58 5.26
CA SER A 37 4.04 -15.36 6.00
C SER A 37 5.53 -15.08 5.87
N HIS A 38 5.91 -14.38 4.80
CA HIS A 38 7.22 -13.75 4.68
C HIS A 38 7.58 -13.13 6.04
N ASP A 39 8.68 -13.57 6.67
CA ASP A 39 9.08 -13.05 7.98
C ASP A 39 9.15 -11.52 7.87
N ARG A 40 8.22 -10.83 8.54
CA ARG A 40 8.06 -9.37 8.43
C ARG A 40 9.15 -8.63 9.19
N ASP A 41 9.96 -9.34 9.98
CA ASP A 41 11.11 -8.80 10.70
C ASP A 41 12.29 -9.79 10.68
N PRO A 42 12.93 -9.97 9.51
CA PRO A 42 14.02 -10.95 9.35
C PRO A 42 15.24 -10.63 10.21
N HIS A 43 15.39 -9.37 10.65
CA HIS A 43 16.49 -8.92 11.50
C HIS A 43 16.09 -8.80 12.98
N ARG A 44 14.86 -9.16 13.34
CA ARG A 44 14.32 -9.13 14.71
C ARG A 44 14.56 -7.81 15.45
N LEU A 45 14.54 -6.69 14.72
CA LEU A 45 14.79 -5.35 15.27
C LEU A 45 13.60 -4.84 16.09
N ASN A 46 12.41 -5.39 15.86
CA ASN A 46 11.15 -4.96 16.45
C ASN A 46 10.63 -5.95 17.50
N SER A 47 11.53 -6.53 18.28
CA SER A 47 11.18 -7.42 19.39
C SER A 47 10.24 -6.76 20.42
N HIS A 48 10.36 -5.44 20.60
CA HIS A 48 9.53 -4.62 21.49
C HIS A 48 8.07 -4.44 21.03
N LEU A 49 7.74 -4.76 19.78
CA LEU A 49 6.37 -4.66 19.24
C LEU A 49 5.62 -6.01 19.31
N LYS A 50 6.24 -7.05 19.87
CA LYS A 50 5.61 -8.35 20.10
C LYS A 50 4.77 -8.31 21.36
N LEU A 51 3.56 -7.79 21.22
CA LEU A 51 2.58 -7.76 22.31
C LEU A 51 1.92 -9.14 22.44
N GLY A 52 2.17 -9.80 23.57
CA GLY A 52 1.53 -11.05 23.96
C GLY A 52 0.24 -10.82 24.76
N PHE A 53 -0.58 -11.85 24.92
CA PHE A 53 -1.76 -11.80 25.79
C PHE A 53 -1.38 -11.44 27.24
N GLU A 54 -0.24 -11.96 27.72
CA GLU A 54 0.27 -11.66 29.06
C GLU A 54 0.63 -10.18 29.27
N ASP A 55 1.10 -9.48 28.25
CA ASP A 55 1.52 -8.08 28.36
C ASP A 55 0.32 -7.09 28.35
N LEU A 56 -0.84 -7.53 27.86
CA LEU A 56 -2.03 -6.69 27.70
C LEU A 56 -3.13 -6.97 28.73
N ILE A 57 -3.28 -8.23 29.19
CA ILE A 57 -4.45 -8.68 29.95
C ILE A 57 -4.07 -9.48 31.23
N ALA A 58 -2.83 -9.95 31.39
CA ALA A 58 -2.51 -10.77 32.57
C ALA A 58 -2.37 -9.93 33.86
N GLU A 59 -3.13 -10.33 34.88
CA GLU A 59 -2.85 -9.98 36.27
C GLU A 59 -1.78 -10.94 36.84
N PRO A 60 -1.01 -10.52 37.87
CA PRO A 60 0.05 -11.34 38.46
C PRO A 60 -0.48 -12.67 39.04
N GLU A 61 0.29 -13.73 38.79
CA GLU A 61 0.05 -15.17 39.07
C GLU A 61 -0.45 -15.53 40.48
N THR A 62 -0.44 -14.61 41.44
CA THR A 62 -0.65 -14.88 42.88
C THR A 62 -2.12 -14.88 43.33
N THR A 63 -3.08 -14.57 42.44
CA THR A 63 -4.53 -14.53 42.76
C THR A 63 -5.37 -15.35 41.76
N HIS A 64 -4.89 -16.53 41.37
CA HIS A 64 -5.58 -17.37 40.40
C HIS A 64 -6.72 -18.16 41.05
N SER A 65 -7.97 -17.73 40.89
CA SER A 65 -9.15 -18.49 41.35
C SER A 65 -9.92 -19.25 40.26
N PHE A 66 -9.61 -19.12 38.96
CA PHE A 66 -10.32 -19.89 37.92
C PHE A 66 -9.49 -20.14 36.63
N ASP A 67 -8.87 -21.33 36.52
CA ASP A 67 -8.15 -21.81 35.30
C ASP A 67 -8.97 -21.72 34.01
N LYS A 68 -10.30 -21.85 34.12
CA LYS A 68 -11.22 -21.83 32.96
C LYS A 68 -11.42 -20.43 32.39
N VAL A 69 -11.26 -19.38 33.18
CA VAL A 69 -11.37 -17.99 32.71
C VAL A 69 -10.10 -17.62 31.94
N TRP A 70 -8.94 -18.07 32.41
CA TRP A 70 -7.66 -17.85 31.74
C TRP A 70 -7.62 -18.43 30.32
N ILE A 71 -8.00 -19.71 30.18
CA ILE A 71 -7.99 -20.39 28.88
C ILE A 71 -9.02 -19.78 27.91
N CYS A 72 -10.17 -19.33 28.43
CA CYS A 72 -11.20 -18.68 27.63
C CYS A 72 -10.77 -17.30 27.17
N SER A 73 -10.15 -16.50 28.05
CA SER A 73 -9.64 -15.18 27.71
C SER A 73 -8.50 -15.25 26.68
N HIS A 74 -7.60 -16.22 26.79
CA HIS A 74 -6.54 -16.45 25.81
C HIS A 74 -7.12 -16.81 24.43
N ALA A 75 -8.03 -17.79 24.39
CA ALA A 75 -8.68 -18.21 23.15
C ALA A 75 -9.53 -17.08 22.53
N LEU A 76 -10.27 -16.32 23.34
CA LEU A 76 -11.08 -15.20 22.88
C LEU A 76 -10.21 -14.07 22.32
N PHE A 77 -9.04 -13.80 22.92
CA PHE A 77 -8.10 -12.79 22.45
C PHE A 77 -7.52 -13.13 21.07
N GLU A 78 -7.09 -14.38 20.87
CA GLU A 78 -6.55 -14.83 19.58
C GLU A 78 -7.60 -14.77 18.46
N ILE A 79 -8.82 -15.26 18.74
CA ILE A 79 -9.95 -15.21 17.80
C ILE A 79 -10.32 -13.75 17.51
N SER A 80 -10.40 -12.91 18.54
CA SER A 80 -10.74 -11.50 18.40
C SER A 80 -9.76 -10.77 17.49
N LYS A 81 -8.45 -10.97 17.65
CA LYS A 81 -7.42 -10.37 16.79
C LYS A 81 -7.64 -10.73 15.31
N TYR A 82 -7.89 -12.00 15.03
CA TYR A 82 -8.09 -12.49 13.67
C TYR A 82 -9.40 -12.00 13.06
N VAL A 83 -10.49 -12.11 13.81
CA VAL A 83 -11.84 -11.75 13.35
C VAL A 83 -11.95 -10.24 13.17
N ILE A 84 -11.47 -9.42 14.11
CA ILE A 84 -11.53 -7.96 14.00
C ILE A 84 -10.73 -7.48 12.78
N TYR A 85 -9.52 -8.00 12.57
CA TYR A 85 -8.69 -7.57 11.44
C TYR A 85 -9.38 -7.87 10.10
N LYS A 86 -9.93 -9.08 9.94
CA LYS A 86 -10.60 -9.49 8.69
C LYS A 86 -11.95 -8.81 8.52
N PHE A 87 -12.74 -8.73 9.58
CA PHE A 87 -14.05 -8.09 9.56
C PHE A 87 -13.92 -6.60 9.26
N LEU A 88 -13.02 -5.89 9.96
CA LEU A 88 -12.79 -4.46 9.73
C LEU A 88 -12.27 -4.20 8.32
N THR A 89 -11.36 -5.03 7.83
CA THR A 89 -10.83 -4.90 6.46
C THR A 89 -11.95 -5.10 5.43
N VAL A 90 -12.75 -6.16 5.53
CA VAL A 90 -13.83 -6.43 4.57
C VAL A 90 -14.93 -5.37 4.64
N PHE A 91 -15.33 -5.01 5.86
CA PHE A 91 -16.37 -4.02 6.10
C PHE A 91 -15.96 -2.62 5.64
N LEU A 92 -14.68 -2.26 5.71
CA LEU A 92 -14.20 -0.97 5.21
C LEU A 92 -13.87 -1.02 3.71
N ALA A 93 -13.30 -2.11 3.22
CA ALA A 93 -12.88 -2.25 1.83
C ALA A 93 -14.06 -2.29 0.85
N ILE A 94 -15.14 -3.00 1.17
CA ILE A 94 -16.32 -3.11 0.31
C ILE A 94 -16.98 -1.73 0.04
N PRO A 95 -17.38 -0.93 1.06
CA PRO A 95 -17.99 0.36 0.83
C PRO A 95 -17.00 1.35 0.21
N LEU A 96 -15.73 1.33 0.59
CA LEU A 96 -14.73 2.21 0.00
C LEU A 96 -14.51 1.89 -1.49
N ALA A 97 -14.45 0.61 -1.87
CA ALA A 97 -14.39 0.19 -3.26
C ALA A 97 -15.63 0.59 -4.05
N PHE A 98 -16.82 0.50 -3.44
CA PHE A 98 -18.07 0.93 -4.05
C PHE A 98 -18.10 2.44 -4.32
N VAL A 99 -17.72 3.25 -3.32
CA VAL A 99 -17.66 4.72 -3.44
C VAL A 99 -16.65 5.15 -4.49
N THR A 100 -15.45 4.57 -4.46
CA THR A 100 -14.40 4.87 -5.45
C THR A 100 -14.79 4.40 -6.86
N GLY A 101 -15.50 3.28 -6.99
CA GLY A 101 -16.06 2.81 -8.25
C GLY A 101 -17.09 3.78 -8.85
N ILE A 102 -18.03 4.28 -8.04
CA ILE A 102 -19.00 5.31 -8.47
C ILE A 102 -18.29 6.61 -8.84
N LEU A 103 -17.32 7.04 -8.04
CA LEU A 103 -16.53 8.24 -8.32
C LEU A 103 -15.79 8.09 -9.65
N PHE A 104 -15.17 6.93 -9.89
CA PHE A 104 -14.46 6.66 -11.15
C PHE A 104 -15.42 6.62 -12.35
N ALA A 105 -16.60 6.03 -12.20
CA ALA A 105 -17.62 6.00 -13.25
C ALA A 105 -18.13 7.41 -13.60
N THR A 106 -18.44 8.22 -12.59
CA THR A 106 -18.89 9.61 -12.79
C THR A 106 -17.79 10.50 -13.37
N LEU A 107 -16.55 10.38 -12.89
CA LEU A 107 -15.39 11.07 -13.47
C LEU A 107 -15.13 10.65 -14.92
N SER A 108 -15.27 9.35 -15.25
CA SER A 108 -15.11 8.86 -16.62
C SER A 108 -16.20 9.40 -17.55
N CYS A 109 -17.45 9.44 -17.06
CA CYS A 109 -18.56 10.06 -17.78
C CYS A 109 -18.31 11.57 -17.98
N LEU A 110 -17.92 12.29 -16.95
CA LEU A 110 -17.58 13.72 -17.06
C LEU A 110 -16.40 13.93 -18.01
N HIS A 111 -15.41 13.05 -17.98
CA HIS A 111 -14.23 13.13 -18.83
C HIS A 111 -14.60 13.01 -20.32
N ILE A 112 -15.41 12.01 -20.69
CA ILE A 112 -15.79 11.80 -22.09
C ILE A 112 -16.75 12.91 -22.58
N TRP A 113 -17.69 13.33 -21.74
CA TRP A 113 -18.75 14.27 -22.15
C TRP A 113 -18.35 15.74 -22.03
N ILE A 114 -17.54 16.10 -21.03
CA ILE A 114 -17.20 17.50 -20.73
C ILE A 114 -15.71 17.76 -20.94
N LEU A 115 -14.82 16.92 -20.38
CA LEU A 115 -13.40 17.22 -20.44
C LEU A 115 -12.83 17.10 -21.87
N MET A 116 -13.19 16.05 -22.61
CA MET A 116 -12.73 15.89 -24.00
C MET A 116 -13.15 17.05 -24.91
N PRO A 117 -14.43 17.47 -24.98
CA PRO A 117 -14.79 18.63 -25.79
C PRO A 117 -14.20 19.92 -25.22
N PHE A 118 -14.12 20.08 -23.89
CA PHE A 118 -13.50 21.25 -23.30
C PHE A 118 -12.02 21.39 -23.69
N VAL A 119 -11.24 20.32 -23.61
CA VAL A 119 -9.83 20.31 -24.03
C VAL A 119 -9.71 20.61 -25.52
N LYS A 120 -10.57 20.02 -26.37
CA LYS A 120 -10.60 20.33 -27.81
C LYS A 120 -10.90 21.81 -28.07
N THR A 121 -11.89 22.37 -27.39
CA THR A 121 -12.27 23.79 -27.50
C THR A 121 -11.16 24.70 -27.00
N CYS A 122 -10.55 24.40 -25.85
CA CYS A 122 -9.39 25.13 -25.36
C CYS A 122 -8.27 25.11 -26.39
N LEU A 123 -7.89 23.95 -26.92
CA LEU A 123 -6.85 23.85 -27.94
C LEU A 123 -7.18 24.62 -29.23
N MET A 124 -8.45 24.74 -29.60
CA MET A 124 -8.86 25.59 -30.73
C MET A 124 -8.79 27.09 -30.41
N VAL A 125 -9.05 27.49 -29.17
CA VAL A 125 -9.02 28.89 -28.71
C VAL A 125 -7.61 29.36 -28.38
N LEU A 126 -6.73 28.46 -27.94
CA LEU A 126 -5.34 28.74 -27.56
C LEU A 126 -4.56 29.53 -28.63
N PRO A 127 -4.58 29.16 -29.93
CA PRO A 127 -3.89 29.92 -30.98
C PRO A 127 -4.40 31.35 -31.14
N SER A 128 -5.71 31.57 -30.99
CA SER A 128 -6.31 32.90 -31.04
C SER A 128 -5.87 33.75 -29.85
N VAL A 129 -5.88 33.17 -28.64
CA VAL A 129 -5.40 33.85 -27.43
C VAL A 129 -3.91 34.14 -27.53
N GLN A 130 -3.10 33.21 -28.04
CA GLN A 130 -1.67 33.41 -28.27
C GLN A 130 -1.41 34.56 -29.27
N THR A 131 -2.21 34.66 -30.33
CA THR A 131 -2.08 35.74 -31.32
C THR A 131 -2.41 37.09 -30.70
N ILE A 132 -3.51 37.17 -29.95
CA ILE A 132 -3.91 38.40 -29.22
C ILE A 132 -2.85 38.76 -28.19
N TRP A 133 -2.37 37.79 -27.41
CA TRP A 133 -1.35 38.00 -26.39
C TRP A 133 -0.04 38.48 -27.00
N LYS A 134 0.39 37.90 -28.12
CA LYS A 134 1.56 38.34 -28.87
C LYS A 134 1.37 39.77 -29.38
N SER A 135 0.20 40.11 -29.90
CA SER A 135 -0.11 41.48 -30.36
C SER A 135 -0.08 42.50 -29.22
N VAL A 136 -0.69 42.20 -28.08
CA VAL A 136 -0.65 43.06 -26.89
C VAL A 136 0.78 43.22 -26.38
N THR A 137 1.52 42.11 -26.32
CA THR A 137 2.93 42.10 -25.92
C THR A 137 3.75 42.98 -26.86
N ASP A 138 3.57 42.89 -28.17
CA ASP A 138 4.31 43.69 -29.16
C ASP A 138 4.01 45.20 -29.03
N VAL A 139 2.73 45.55 -28.88
CA VAL A 139 2.28 46.95 -28.72
C VAL A 139 2.74 47.57 -27.40
N VAL A 140 2.89 46.78 -26.33
CA VAL A 140 3.30 47.30 -25.02
C VAL A 140 4.82 47.24 -24.87
N ILE A 141 5.43 46.08 -25.12
CA ILE A 141 6.85 45.84 -24.85
C ILE A 141 7.74 46.44 -25.95
N GLY A 142 7.31 46.49 -27.21
CA GLY A 142 8.05 47.13 -28.30
C GLY A 142 8.40 48.60 -28.02
N PRO A 143 7.43 49.48 -27.74
CA PRO A 143 7.72 50.88 -27.44
C PRO A 143 8.39 51.07 -26.07
N LEU A 144 8.11 50.24 -25.07
CA LEU A 144 8.80 50.31 -23.77
C LEU A 144 10.29 49.97 -23.92
N CYS A 145 10.62 48.88 -24.61
CA CYS A 145 12.00 48.48 -24.86
C CYS A 145 12.74 49.52 -25.71
N THR A 146 12.08 50.10 -26.72
CA THR A 146 12.64 51.19 -27.53
C THR A 146 12.89 52.45 -26.70
N SER A 147 11.95 52.83 -25.84
CA SER A 147 12.07 54.00 -24.96
C SER A 147 13.19 53.81 -23.93
N VAL A 148 13.23 52.66 -23.29
CA VAL A 148 14.29 52.28 -22.33
C VAL A 148 15.66 52.22 -23.02
N GLY A 149 15.74 51.65 -24.23
CA GLY A 149 16.95 51.63 -25.04
C GLY A 149 17.44 53.03 -25.42
N ARG A 150 16.53 53.97 -25.73
CA ARG A 150 16.88 55.38 -25.97
C ARG A 150 17.35 56.09 -24.69
N CYS A 151 16.70 55.85 -23.55
CA CYS A 151 17.15 56.39 -22.26
C CYS A 151 18.56 55.89 -21.91
N PHE A 152 18.86 54.60 -22.08
CA PHE A 152 20.19 54.06 -21.78
C PHE A 152 21.26 54.48 -22.81
N SER A 153 20.90 54.59 -24.09
CA SER A 153 21.81 55.10 -25.12
C SER A 153 22.20 56.56 -24.89
N SER A 154 21.26 57.39 -24.42
CA SER A 154 21.55 58.78 -24.03
C SER A 154 22.47 58.90 -22.80
N VAL A 155 22.63 57.83 -22.01
CA VAL A 155 23.45 57.79 -20.79
C VAL A 155 24.83 57.15 -21.06
N SER A 156 25.09 56.66 -22.28
CA SER A 156 26.44 56.30 -22.75
C SER A 156 27.27 57.58 -22.96
N MET A 157 27.67 58.19 -21.85
CA MET A 157 28.47 59.39 -21.80
C MET A 157 29.83 59.14 -22.43
N GLN A 158 30.26 60.13 -23.22
CA GLN A 158 31.58 60.27 -23.82
C GLN A 158 32.66 59.90 -22.79
N LEU A 159 33.32 58.75 -23.00
CA LEU A 159 34.60 58.45 -22.37
C LEU A 159 35.62 59.40 -23.01
N SER A 160 35.84 60.55 -22.37
CA SER A 160 36.88 61.50 -22.74
C SER A 160 38.23 60.79 -22.63
N HIS A 161 38.85 60.53 -23.77
CA HIS A 161 40.23 60.05 -23.84
C HIS A 161 41.13 61.28 -23.87
N ASP A 162 41.77 61.55 -22.73
CA ASP A 162 42.94 62.42 -22.58
C ASP A 162 44.08 62.01 -23.54
#